data_AF-G9P6L8-F1
#
_entry.id   AF-G9P6L8-F1
#
_cell.length_a   1.000
_cell.length_b   1.000
_cell.length_c   1.000
_cell.angle_alpha   90.00
_cell.angle_beta   90.00
_cell.angle_gamma   90.00
#
_symmetry.space_group_name_H-M   'P 1'
#
loop_
_entity.id
_entity.type
_entity.pdbx_description
1 polymer ?
#
loop_
_entity_poly.entity_id
_entity_poly.type
_entity_poly.pdbx_seq_one_letter_code
_entity_poly.pdbx_strand_id
1 'polypeptide(L)'
;LILLSSEEAKTAEVEARIERLSMLNGGQKVAIMLLLDGSGRVDSLVHLQMSILTQGMAHVPIIPVSSTAELVTRLDALRRQCTASVPRQSHAQELAEVRALASHCVHGRALSHERVNILTDISSGLGSLAQLVLSTEGRRKLCDLLEDEEGNRVVAFFVH
;
A
#
# COMPACT_ATOMS: atom_id res chain seq x y z
N LEU A 1 2.04 -4.45 -14.83
CA LEU A 1 2.57 -3.46 -15.78
C LEU A 1 1.92 -3.71 -17.13
N ILE A 2 1.45 -2.66 -17.81
CA ILE A 2 0.92 -2.75 -19.18
C ILE A 2 1.80 -1.87 -20.08
N LEU A 3 2.11 -2.37 -21.27
CA LEU A 3 2.74 -1.61 -22.35
C LEU A 3 1.66 -1.18 -23.34
N LEU A 4 1.63 0.10 -23.69
CA LEU A 4 0.71 0.69 -24.66
C LEU A 4 1.49 1.43 -25.73
N SER A 5 1.05 1.30 -26.97
CA SER A 5 1.43 2.24 -28.03
C SER A 5 0.56 3.51 -27.97
N SER A 6 1.05 4.59 -28.59
CA SER A 6 0.30 5.85 -28.72
C SER A 6 -1.06 5.68 -29.41
N GLU A 7 -1.20 4.72 -30.33
CA GLU A 7 -2.44 4.47 -31.07
C GLU A 7 -3.47 3.72 -30.23
N GLU A 8 -3.02 2.78 -29.39
CA GLU A 8 -3.89 1.97 -28.54
C GLU A 8 -4.41 2.74 -27.32
N ALA A 9 -3.68 3.77 -26.88
CA ALA A 9 -3.96 4.54 -25.66
C ALA A 9 -5.34 5.23 -25.63
N LYS A 10 -6.04 5.28 -26.77
CA LYS A 10 -7.36 5.92 -26.93
C LYS A 10 -8.51 4.93 -27.12
N THR A 11 -8.25 3.63 -26.99
CA THR A 11 -9.25 2.59 -27.22
C THR A 11 -9.98 2.20 -25.94
N ALA A 12 -11.29 1.94 -26.03
CA ALA A 12 -12.10 1.47 -24.90
C ALA A 12 -11.60 0.13 -24.33
N GLU A 13 -10.98 -0.70 -25.17
CA GLU A 13 -10.36 -1.96 -24.73
C GLU A 13 -9.19 -1.69 -23.77
N VAL A 14 -8.34 -0.71 -24.07
CA VAL A 14 -7.23 -0.32 -23.22
C VAL A 14 -7.70 0.28 -21.90
N GLU A 15 -8.75 1.09 -21.91
CA GLU A 15 -9.35 1.60 -20.68
C GLU A 15 -9.80 0.46 -19.75
N ALA A 16 -10.52 -0.53 -20.30
CA ALA A 16 -10.93 -1.71 -19.52
C ALA A 16 -9.73 -2.54 -19.03
N ARG A 17 -8.61 -2.55 -19.76
CA ARG A 17 -7.36 -3.21 -19.32
C ARG A 17 -6.67 -2.44 -18.20
N ILE A 18 -6.68 -1.10 -18.24
CA ILE A 18 -6.15 -0.22 -17.20
C ILE A 18 -6.98 -0.34 -15.92
N GLU A 19 -8.31 -0.35 -16.04
CA GLU A 19 -9.21 -0.56 -14.90
C GLU A 19 -8.96 -1.91 -14.23
N ARG A 20 -8.85 -2.99 -15.02
CA ARG A 20 -8.46 -4.30 -14.47
C ARG A 20 -7.10 -4.25 -13.81
N LEU A 21 -6.13 -3.55 -14.40
CA LEU A 21 -4.80 -3.39 -13.82
C LEU A 21 -4.85 -2.69 -12.46
N SER A 22 -5.63 -1.62 -12.31
CA SER A 22 -5.72 -0.88 -11.04
C SER A 22 -6.37 -1.70 -9.92
N MET A 23 -7.18 -2.71 -10.26
CA MET A 23 -7.75 -3.65 -9.29
C MET A 23 -6.81 -4.80 -8.91
N LEU A 24 -5.77 -5.09 -9.71
CA LEU A 24 -4.82 -6.17 -9.42
C LEU A 24 -3.94 -5.83 -8.21
N ASN A 25 -3.72 -6.81 -7.34
CA ASN A 25 -2.90 -6.68 -6.13
C ASN A 25 -3.30 -5.48 -5.24
N GLY A 26 -4.59 -5.12 -5.20
CA GLY A 26 -5.09 -3.98 -4.43
C GLY A 26 -4.53 -2.63 -4.93
N GLY A 27 -4.26 -2.50 -6.22
CA GLY A 27 -3.65 -1.30 -6.82
C GLY A 27 -2.15 -1.17 -6.57
N GLN A 28 -1.50 -2.19 -6.01
CA GLN A 28 -0.07 -2.16 -5.74
C GLN A 28 0.74 -2.76 -6.89
N LYS A 29 1.95 -2.21 -7.12
CA LYS A 29 2.90 -2.68 -8.14
C LYS A 29 2.34 -2.64 -9.57
N VAL A 30 1.50 -1.64 -9.83
CA VAL A 30 0.90 -1.35 -11.13
C VAL A 30 1.62 -0.18 -11.78
N ALA A 31 1.74 -0.20 -13.10
CA ALA A 31 2.32 0.88 -13.90
C ALA A 31 1.90 0.71 -15.37
N ILE A 32 1.80 1.83 -16.07
CA ILE A 32 1.55 1.88 -17.51
C ILE A 32 2.80 2.45 -18.17
N MET A 33 3.38 1.72 -19.11
CA MET A 33 4.42 2.22 -20.00
C MET A 33 3.79 2.63 -21.32
N LEU A 34 3.93 3.91 -21.68
CA LEU A 34 3.38 4.46 -22.91
C LEU A 34 4.52 4.72 -23.90
N LEU A 35 4.52 3.99 -25.02
CA LEU A 35 5.44 4.20 -26.12
C LEU A 35 4.96 5.35 -27.00
N LEU A 36 5.71 6.45 -26.93
CA LEU A 36 5.53 7.69 -27.67
C LEU A 36 6.25 7.61 -29.03
N ASP A 37 5.90 6.63 -29.86
CA ASP A 37 6.40 6.54 -31.24
C ASP A 37 5.44 7.28 -32.22
N GLY A 38 5.97 7.82 -33.31
CA GLY A 38 5.16 8.50 -34.35
C GLY A 38 4.74 9.94 -34.06
N SER A 39 3.78 10.48 -34.81
CA SER A 39 3.18 11.82 -34.61
C SER A 39 1.98 11.74 -33.64
N GLY A 40 1.71 12.78 -32.83
CA GLY A 40 0.62 12.77 -31.85
C GLY A 40 0.97 12.26 -30.43
N ARG A 41 2.28 12.21 -30.11
CA ARG A 41 2.83 11.72 -28.83
C ARG A 41 2.26 12.42 -27.60
N VAL A 42 2.26 13.76 -27.63
CA VAL A 42 1.83 14.59 -26.50
C VAL A 42 0.33 14.44 -26.27
N ASP A 43 -0.45 14.41 -27.34
CA ASP A 43 -1.91 14.27 -27.29
C ASP A 43 -2.32 12.93 -26.68
N SER A 44 -1.65 11.84 -27.04
CA SER A 44 -1.96 10.50 -26.50
C SER A 44 -1.56 10.37 -25.02
N LEU A 45 -0.47 11.02 -24.60
CA LEU A 45 -0.09 11.09 -23.19
C LEU A 45 -1.10 11.91 -22.38
N VAL A 46 -1.48 13.09 -22.88
CA VAL A 46 -2.44 13.97 -22.20
C VAL A 46 -3.81 13.30 -22.10
N HIS A 47 -4.27 12.68 -23.19
CA HIS A 47 -5.52 11.91 -23.21
C HIS A 47 -5.49 10.81 -22.13
N LEU A 48 -4.44 9.99 -22.10
CA LEU A 48 -4.30 8.92 -21.12
C LEU A 48 -4.24 9.46 -19.69
N GLN A 49 -3.52 10.56 -19.45
CA GLN A 49 -3.48 11.22 -18.14
C GLN A 49 -4.87 11.68 -17.70
N MET A 50 -5.65 12.28 -18.61
CA MET A 50 -7.01 12.71 -18.32
C MET A 50 -7.94 11.55 -18.04
N SER A 51 -7.91 10.47 -18.84
CA SER A 51 -8.72 9.26 -18.60
C SER A 51 -8.43 8.63 -17.24
N ILE A 52 -7.16 8.53 -16.85
CA ILE A 52 -6.76 7.97 -15.55
C ILE A 52 -7.25 8.85 -14.39
N LEU A 53 -7.16 10.17 -14.52
CA LEU A 53 -7.62 11.11 -13.51
C LEU A 53 -9.15 11.07 -13.33
N THR A 54 -9.91 11.08 -14.42
CA THR A 54 -11.38 11.08 -14.37
C THR A 54 -11.94 9.76 -13.84
N GLN A 55 -11.23 8.65 -14.03
CA GLN A 55 -11.63 7.33 -13.55
C GLN A 55 -11.13 7.02 -12.12
N GLY A 56 -10.57 8.00 -11.40
CA GLY A 56 -10.11 7.80 -10.01
C GLY A 56 -8.86 6.94 -9.88
N MET A 57 -8.14 6.71 -10.98
CA MET A 57 -6.94 5.86 -11.03
C MET A 57 -5.64 6.66 -10.92
N ALA A 58 -5.68 7.86 -10.33
CA ALA A 58 -4.54 8.78 -10.20
C ALA A 58 -3.30 8.19 -9.51
N HIS A 59 -3.44 7.05 -8.82
CA HIS A 59 -2.35 6.30 -8.19
C HIS A 59 -1.54 5.43 -9.18
N VAL A 60 -2.03 5.20 -10.41
CA VAL A 60 -1.36 4.38 -11.42
C VAL A 60 -0.34 5.25 -12.18
N PRO A 61 0.98 4.98 -12.07
CA PRO A 61 1.98 5.79 -12.74
C PRO A 61 2.01 5.51 -14.24
N ILE A 62 2.08 6.58 -15.04
CA ILE A 62 2.38 6.52 -16.48
C ILE A 62 3.87 6.83 -16.68
N ILE A 63 4.58 5.91 -17.33
CA ILE A 63 5.99 6.05 -17.69
C ILE A 63 6.06 6.25 -19.21
N PRO A 64 6.28 7.50 -19.69
CA PRO A 64 6.45 7.74 -21.11
C PRO A 64 7.81 7.21 -21.57
N VAL A 65 7.83 6.61 -22.76
CA VAL A 65 9.02 6.05 -23.39
C VAL A 65 9.07 6.54 -24.84
N SER A 66 10.19 7.14 -25.26
CA SER A 66 10.27 7.84 -26.55
C SER A 66 10.59 6.92 -27.73
N SER A 67 11.04 5.70 -27.47
CA SER A 67 11.38 4.70 -28.49
C SER A 67 11.45 3.28 -27.92
N THR A 68 11.39 2.28 -28.78
CA THR A 68 11.57 0.86 -28.40
C THR A 68 12.98 0.58 -27.85
N ALA A 69 14.00 1.30 -28.30
CA ALA A 69 15.36 1.20 -27.75
C ALA A 69 15.44 1.71 -26.30
N GLU A 70 14.74 2.81 -26.00
CA GLU A 70 14.62 3.34 -24.64
C GLU A 70 13.83 2.38 -23.74
N LEU A 71 12.82 1.70 -24.29
CA LEU A 71 11.98 0.75 -23.56
C LEU A 71 12.81 -0.37 -22.90
N VAL A 72 13.72 -0.99 -23.66
CA VAL A 72 14.58 -2.07 -23.14
C VAL A 72 15.42 -1.56 -21.97
N THR A 73 16.04 -0.40 -22.14
CA THR A 73 16.88 0.22 -21.11
C THR A 73 16.08 0.58 -19.86
N ARG A 74 14.87 1.13 -20.03
CA ARG A 74 13.95 1.50 -18.94
C ARG A 74 13.44 0.27 -18.19
N LEU A 75 13.09 -0.81 -18.90
CA LEU A 75 12.66 -2.07 -18.31
C LEU A 75 13.80 -2.72 -17.50
N ASP A 76 15.02 -2.71 -18.02
CA ASP A 76 16.19 -3.21 -17.31
C ASP A 76 16.47 -2.39 -16.04
N ALA A 77 16.39 -1.06 -16.12
CA ALA A 77 16.53 -0.19 -14.96
C ALA A 77 15.43 -0.43 -13.92
N LEU A 78 14.18 -0.55 -14.35
CA LEU A 78 13.03 -0.83 -13.49
C LEU A 78 13.17 -2.20 -12.82
N ARG A 79 13.54 -3.24 -13.59
CA ARG A 79 13.82 -4.57 -13.05
C ARG A 79 14.90 -4.51 -12.00
N ARG A 80 16.02 -3.83 -12.29
CA ARG A 80 17.12 -3.65 -11.34
C ARG A 80 16.63 -2.95 -10.08
N GLN A 81 15.85 -1.89 -10.17
CA GLN A 81 15.28 -1.21 -8.99
C GLN A 81 14.36 -2.12 -8.17
N CYS A 82 13.48 -2.89 -8.82
CA CYS A 82 12.64 -3.88 -8.15
C CYS A 82 13.46 -4.96 -7.43
N THR A 83 14.65 -5.32 -7.95
CA THR A 83 15.53 -6.33 -7.35
C THR A 83 16.57 -5.76 -6.37
N ALA A 84 17.00 -4.51 -6.56
CA ALA A 84 18.11 -3.89 -5.84
C ALA A 84 17.66 -3.19 -4.56
N SER A 85 16.41 -2.77 -4.47
CA SER A 85 15.87 -2.18 -3.25
C SER A 85 14.34 -2.19 -3.25
N VAL A 86 13.75 -3.17 -2.56
CA VAL A 86 12.84 -2.72 -1.51
C VAL A 86 13.78 -2.00 -0.55
N PRO A 87 13.66 -0.69 -0.26
CA PRO A 87 14.24 -0.22 0.98
C PRO A 87 13.53 -1.10 1.99
N ARG A 88 14.23 -2.11 2.53
CA ARG A 88 13.74 -2.83 3.70
C ARG A 88 13.38 -1.68 4.62
N GLN A 89 12.08 -1.42 4.84
CA GLN A 89 11.68 -0.53 5.91
C GLN A 89 12.56 -1.00 7.04
N SER A 90 13.42 -0.10 7.52
CA SER A 90 14.34 -0.51 8.57
C SER A 90 13.47 -1.15 9.64
N HIS A 91 13.92 -2.22 10.28
CA HIS A 91 13.12 -2.85 11.32
C HIS A 91 12.59 -1.80 12.32
N ALA A 92 13.35 -0.72 12.55
CA ALA A 92 12.92 0.45 13.30
C ALA A 92 11.71 1.22 12.71
N GLN A 93 11.63 1.40 11.38
CA GLN A 93 10.50 2.05 10.71
C GLN A 93 9.24 1.18 10.72
N GLU A 94 9.38 -0.13 10.46
CA GLU A 94 8.26 -1.08 10.57
C GLU A 94 7.72 -1.12 12.00
N LEU A 95 8.61 -1.17 13.00
CA LEU A 95 8.22 -1.13 14.40
C LEU A 95 7.55 0.21 14.78
N ALA A 96 8.00 1.32 14.21
CA ALA A 96 7.39 2.64 14.43
C ALA A 96 5.96 2.70 13.87
N GLU A 97 5.73 2.15 12.68
CA GLU A 97 4.40 2.04 12.07
C GLU A 97 3.48 1.13 12.90
N VAL A 98 3.98 -0.01 13.36
CA VAL A 98 3.22 -0.92 14.25
C VAL A 98 2.86 -0.24 15.57
N ARG A 99 3.79 0.51 16.19
CA ARG A 99 3.52 1.27 17.42
C ARG A 99 2.49 2.37 17.20
N ALA A 100 2.60 3.10 16.09
CA ALA A 100 1.64 4.13 15.74
C ALA A 100 0.23 3.54 15.59
N LEU A 101 0.09 2.41 14.89
CA LEU A 101 -1.20 1.72 14.76
C LEU A 101 -1.70 1.18 16.10
N ALA A 102 -0.84 0.52 16.88
CA ALA A 102 -1.19 -0.04 18.19
C ALA A 102 -1.69 1.03 19.17
N SER A 103 -1.18 2.27 19.08
CA SER A 103 -1.66 3.40 19.90
C SER A 103 -3.14 3.71 19.72
N HIS A 104 -3.71 3.36 18.57
CA HIS A 104 -5.11 3.58 18.20
C HIS A 104 -5.97 2.31 18.27
N CYS A 105 -5.41 1.15 18.63
CA CYS A 105 -6.14 -0.09 18.85
C CYS A 105 -6.82 -0.10 20.24
N VAL A 106 -7.52 0.97 20.56
CA VAL A 106 -8.17 1.21 21.85
C VAL A 106 -9.43 2.04 21.63
N HIS A 107 -10.47 1.77 22.40
CA HIS A 107 -11.67 2.60 22.35
C HIS A 107 -11.43 3.95 23.07
N GLY A 108 -11.76 5.06 22.42
CA GLY A 108 -11.60 6.42 22.96
C GLY A 108 -10.23 7.05 22.68
N ARG A 109 -9.57 7.60 23.71
CA ARG A 109 -8.27 8.28 23.58
C ARG A 109 -7.15 7.32 23.19
N ALA A 110 -6.18 7.77 22.41
CA ALA A 110 -5.00 6.96 22.08
C ALA A 110 -4.24 6.53 23.35
N LEU A 111 -3.61 5.36 23.30
CA LEU A 111 -2.75 4.85 24.37
C LEU A 111 -1.49 5.70 24.52
N SER A 112 -0.98 5.78 25.74
CA SER A 112 0.32 6.40 25.99
C SER A 112 1.46 5.55 25.42
N HIS A 113 2.60 6.16 25.16
CA HIS A 113 3.78 5.47 24.63
C HIS A 113 4.22 4.28 25.48
N GLU A 114 4.10 4.39 26.81
CA GLU A 114 4.41 3.30 27.74
C GLU A 114 3.48 2.09 27.54
N ARG A 115 2.18 2.32 27.41
CA ARG A 115 1.18 1.27 27.18
C ARG A 115 1.34 0.62 25.80
N VAL A 116 1.71 1.42 24.80
CA VAL A 116 2.04 0.91 23.45
C VAL A 116 3.26 0.00 23.47
N ASN A 117 4.32 0.37 24.22
CA ASN A 117 5.49 -0.48 24.37
C ASN A 117 5.13 -1.84 24.99
N ILE A 118 4.34 -1.83 26.06
CA ILE A 118 3.83 -3.07 26.69
C ILE A 118 3.09 -3.94 25.67
N LEU A 119 2.20 -3.34 24.85
CA LEU A 119 1.48 -4.07 23.81
C LEU A 119 2.41 -4.69 22.76
N THR A 120 3.43 -3.94 22.33
CA THR A 120 4.41 -4.45 21.34
C THR A 120 5.38 -5.49 21.93
N ASP A 121 5.55 -5.53 23.25
CA ASP A 121 6.39 -6.52 23.91
C ASP A 121 5.66 -7.87 24.06
N ILE A 122 4.33 -7.86 24.23
CA ILE A 122 3.53 -9.08 24.40
C ILE A 122 2.93 -9.61 23.10
N SER A 123 2.93 -8.82 22.03
CA SER A 123 2.38 -9.21 20.74
C SER A 123 3.40 -8.95 19.63
N SER A 124 3.60 -9.92 18.74
CA SER A 124 4.49 -9.79 17.58
C SER A 124 3.88 -8.95 16.44
N GLY A 125 2.83 -8.17 16.73
CA GLY A 125 2.03 -7.42 15.77
C GLY A 125 0.52 -7.49 16.05
N LEU A 126 -0.25 -6.72 15.29
CA LEU A 126 -1.69 -6.54 15.51
C LEU A 126 -2.51 -7.84 15.41
N GLY A 127 -2.10 -8.80 14.56
CA GLY A 127 -2.75 -10.10 14.48
C GLY A 127 -2.57 -10.94 15.75
N SER A 128 -1.38 -10.92 16.34
CA SER A 128 -1.11 -11.57 17.63
C SER A 128 -1.86 -10.88 18.77
N LEU A 129 -1.97 -9.55 18.72
CA LEU A 129 -2.77 -8.78 19.67
C LEU A 129 -4.27 -9.16 19.60
N ALA A 130 -4.83 -9.27 18.40
CA ALA A 130 -6.22 -9.73 18.23
C ALA A 130 -6.43 -11.15 18.79
N GLN A 131 -5.49 -12.06 18.57
CA GLN A 131 -5.56 -13.41 19.15
C GLN A 131 -5.52 -13.41 20.69
N LEU A 132 -4.71 -12.53 21.29
CA LEU A 132 -4.70 -12.36 22.75
C LEU A 132 -6.07 -11.90 23.25
N VAL A 133 -6.67 -10.90 22.61
CA VAL A 133 -7.98 -10.36 22.99
C VAL A 133 -9.11 -11.38 22.82
N LEU A 134 -9.03 -12.27 21.82
CA LEU A 134 -10.04 -13.30 21.60
C LEU A 134 -9.97 -14.46 22.62
N SER A 135 -8.84 -14.61 23.32
CA SER A 135 -8.65 -15.63 24.34
C SER A 135 -8.96 -15.11 25.74
N THR A 136 -9.64 -15.91 26.58
CA THR A 136 -9.93 -15.50 27.97
C THR A 136 -8.65 -15.32 28.79
N GLU A 137 -7.64 -16.14 28.53
CA GLU A 137 -6.32 -16.00 29.17
C GLU A 137 -5.57 -14.75 28.71
N GLY A 138 -5.58 -14.46 27.41
CA GLY A 138 -4.94 -13.28 26.84
C GLY A 138 -5.60 -11.98 27.29
N ARG A 139 -6.93 -11.94 27.44
CA ARG A 139 -7.63 -10.80 28.04
C ARG A 139 -7.18 -10.54 29.48
N ARG A 140 -7.11 -11.59 30.30
CA ARG A 140 -6.62 -11.48 31.69
C ARG A 140 -5.21 -10.91 31.71
N LYS A 141 -4.30 -11.52 30.95
CA LYS A 141 -2.90 -11.06 30.83
C LYS A 141 -2.80 -9.61 30.36
N LEU A 142 -3.66 -9.19 29.43
CA LEU A 142 -3.67 -7.84 28.90
C LEU A 142 -4.18 -6.82 29.93
N CYS A 143 -5.23 -7.15 30.70
CA CYS A 143 -5.70 -6.32 31.81
C CYS A 143 -4.71 -6.27 32.98
N ASP A 144 -4.00 -7.36 33.28
CA ASP A 144 -2.97 -7.37 34.33
C ASP A 144 -1.81 -6.42 34.01
N LEU A 145 -1.46 -6.28 32.72
CA LEU A 145 -0.33 -5.47 32.27
C LEU A 145 -0.70 -4.01 31.96
N LEU A 146 -1.90 -3.77 31.43
CA LEU A 146 -2.38 -2.42 31.09
C LEU A 146 -3.23 -1.79 32.18
N GLU A 147 -3.55 -2.54 33.24
CA GLU A 147 -4.62 -2.27 34.21
C GLU A 147 -6.02 -2.44 33.59
N ASP A 148 -7.00 -2.77 34.43
CA ASP A 148 -8.35 -3.11 33.99
C ASP A 148 -9.00 -2.02 33.13
N GLU A 149 -8.78 -0.74 33.41
CA GLU A 149 -9.40 0.35 32.64
C GLU A 149 -8.89 0.38 31.19
N GLU A 150 -7.58 0.45 30.99
CA GLU A 150 -6.98 0.52 29.64
C GLU A 150 -7.09 -0.83 28.92
N GLY A 151 -6.91 -1.94 29.65
CA GLY A 151 -7.06 -3.29 29.12
C GLY A 151 -8.46 -3.54 28.55
N ASN A 152 -9.51 -3.18 29.28
CA ASN A 152 -10.89 -3.31 28.79
C ASN A 152 -11.17 -2.42 27.58
N ARG A 153 -10.56 -1.22 27.49
CA ARG A 153 -10.71 -0.34 26.32
C ARG A 153 -10.05 -0.92 25.07
N VAL A 154 -8.91 -1.60 25.21
CA VAL A 154 -8.27 -2.34 24.12
C VAL A 154 -9.13 -3.54 23.73
N VAL A 155 -9.63 -4.32 24.70
CA VAL A 155 -10.54 -5.44 24.43
C VAL A 155 -11.79 -4.99 23.68
N ALA A 156 -12.38 -3.87 24.10
CA ALA A 156 -13.57 -3.31 23.47
C ALA A 156 -13.35 -2.99 21.98
N PHE A 157 -12.18 -2.46 21.61
CA PHE A 157 -11.84 -2.12 20.23
C PHE A 157 -11.84 -3.32 19.26
N PHE A 158 -11.47 -4.51 19.72
CA PHE A 158 -11.40 -5.71 18.86
C PHE A 158 -12.68 -6.55 18.88
N VAL A 159 -13.56 -6.34 19.86
CA VAL A 159 -14.76 -7.18 20.08
C VAL A 159 -16.05 -6.44 19.71
N HIS A 160 -16.03 -5.11 19.63
CA HIS A 160 -17.14 -4.25 19.23
C HIS A 160 -16.75 -3.41 18.01
#